data_AF-A0A1G0XZL6-F1
#
_entry.id   AF-A0A1G0XZL6-F1
#
_cell.length_a   1.000
_cell.length_b   1.000
_cell.length_c   1.000
_cell.angle_alpha   90.00
_cell.angle_beta   90.00
_cell.angle_gamma   90.00
#
_symmetry.space_group_name_H-M   'P 1'
#
loop_
_entity.id
_entity.type
_entity.pdbx_description
1 polymer ?
#
loop_
_entity_poly.entity_id
_entity_poly.type
_entity_poly.pdbx_seq_one_letter_code
_entity_poly.pdbx_strand_id
1 'polypeptide(L)'
;MKIVPVLLLTTLGFICGAEEKAFAPQSFYVSGGDLKVRFDARKFYTMNRIEYKGKLLGVDNTGSHYGTVFSFSGVGFIGTGHIENEKENLKSLDAWSNGKKIALENLKNNEEIKSTDFKLVRKSEIKGIEISNTIEIKDNVIYEEVELSPKEDIKIAFVYNFMHPWTTEMDRFAAETSDGKREEGIFVGDGKFRVNKDFNWAAFYSAPLKMGTVLRRIENSSPGKSIIMLWDKPPSYRKFYFKSSPNETLKKGAVYKLCLKTGFFECQPEEWLSAVEKTAVKE
;
A
#
# COMPACT_ATOMS: atom_id res chain seq x y z
N MET A 1 -62.23 46.27 -10.52
CA MET A 1 -60.90 45.87 -10.04
C MET A 1 -60.44 44.65 -10.85
N LYS A 2 -59.47 44.82 -11.75
CA LYS A 2 -58.84 43.71 -12.49
C LYS A 2 -57.49 43.44 -11.85
N ILE A 3 -57.28 42.23 -11.33
CA ILE A 3 -55.99 41.78 -10.79
C ILE A 3 -55.24 41.11 -11.94
N VAL A 4 -54.08 41.66 -12.30
CA VAL A 4 -53.14 41.07 -13.26
C VAL A 4 -52.16 40.21 -12.46
N PRO A 5 -51.93 38.93 -12.81
CA PRO A 5 -50.90 38.14 -12.15
C PRO A 5 -49.53 38.50 -12.73
N VAL A 6 -48.61 38.92 -11.86
CA VAL A 6 -47.20 39.08 -12.17
C VAL A 6 -46.58 37.68 -12.19
N LEU A 7 -46.13 37.24 -13.38
CA LEU A 7 -45.39 36.00 -13.55
C LEU A 7 -43.93 36.25 -13.15
N LEU A 8 -43.54 35.75 -11.98
CA LEU A 8 -42.15 35.81 -11.50
C LEU A 8 -41.34 34.71 -12.22
N LEU A 9 -40.59 35.09 -13.26
CA LEU A 9 -39.61 34.22 -13.90
C LEU A 9 -38.41 34.05 -12.96
N THR A 10 -38.30 32.91 -12.29
CA THR A 10 -37.10 32.54 -11.53
C THR A 10 -36.13 31.85 -12.47
N THR A 11 -35.07 32.55 -12.87
CA THR A 11 -33.92 31.95 -13.54
C THR A 11 -33.13 31.12 -12.53
N LEU A 12 -33.29 29.79 -12.56
CA LEU A 12 -32.34 28.88 -11.93
C LEU A 12 -31.00 29.00 -12.68
N GLY A 13 -30.08 29.78 -12.13
CA GLY A 13 -28.68 29.75 -12.53
C GLY A 13 -28.10 28.38 -12.17
N PHE A 14 -27.80 27.56 -13.18
CA PHE A 14 -26.90 26.43 -13.02
C PHE A 14 -25.51 26.99 -12.66
N ILE A 15 -25.15 26.92 -11.38
CA ILE A 15 -23.76 27.05 -10.96
C ILE A 15 -23.06 25.81 -11.49
N CYS A 16 -22.36 25.95 -12.62
CA CYS A 16 -21.42 24.96 -13.10
C CYS A 16 -20.31 24.87 -12.06
N GLY A 17 -20.42 23.92 -11.14
CA GLY A 17 -19.35 23.62 -10.19
C GLY A 17 -18.12 23.22 -11.00
N ALA A 18 -17.00 23.90 -10.76
CA ALA A 18 -15.73 23.49 -11.34
C ALA A 18 -15.47 22.04 -10.94
N GLU A 19 -15.43 21.12 -11.91
CA GLU A 19 -14.97 19.76 -11.67
C GLU A 19 -13.56 19.85 -11.10
N GLU A 20 -13.38 19.31 -9.90
CA GLU A 20 -12.08 19.19 -9.28
C GLU A 20 -11.20 18.33 -10.21
N LYS A 21 -10.17 18.93 -10.81
CA LYS A 21 -9.33 18.26 -11.79
C LYS A 21 -8.74 16.99 -11.16
N ALA A 22 -9.01 15.83 -11.76
CA ALA A 22 -8.49 14.57 -11.27
C ALA A 22 -6.94 14.57 -11.32
N PHE A 23 -6.31 14.03 -10.27
CA PHE A 23 -4.86 13.91 -10.18
C PHE A 23 -4.23 13.00 -11.26
N ALA A 24 -4.98 11.98 -11.71
CA ALA A 24 -4.54 10.94 -12.64
C ALA A 24 -5.79 10.20 -13.20
N PRO A 25 -5.66 9.30 -14.20
CA PRO A 25 -6.76 8.44 -14.65
C PRO A 25 -7.22 7.45 -13.55
N GLN A 26 -8.36 6.78 -13.77
CA GLN A 26 -8.91 5.80 -12.82
C GLN A 26 -7.92 4.70 -12.43
N SER A 27 -7.09 4.24 -13.37
CA SER A 27 -5.88 3.47 -13.06
C SER A 27 -4.82 3.64 -14.13
N PHE A 28 -3.58 3.31 -13.76
CA PHE A 28 -2.44 3.19 -14.66
C PHE A 28 -1.51 2.07 -14.18
N TYR A 29 -0.60 1.65 -15.05
CA TYR A 29 0.41 0.64 -14.76
C TYR A 29 1.82 1.22 -14.87
N VAL A 30 2.75 0.63 -14.15
CA VAL A 30 4.18 0.86 -14.29
C VAL A 30 4.82 -0.50 -14.56
N SER A 31 5.60 -0.58 -15.63
CA SER A 31 6.39 -1.76 -15.97
C SER A 31 7.87 -1.41 -15.93
N GLY A 32 8.63 -2.15 -15.11
CA GLY A 32 10.08 -1.98 -14.96
C GLY A 32 10.76 -3.31 -14.71
N GLY A 33 11.67 -3.69 -15.59
CA GLY A 33 12.29 -5.02 -15.59
C GLY A 33 11.23 -6.12 -15.70
N ASP A 34 11.21 -7.01 -14.71
CA ASP A 34 10.28 -8.13 -14.58
C ASP A 34 8.99 -7.75 -13.83
N LEU A 35 8.87 -6.52 -13.33
CA LEU A 35 7.72 -6.09 -12.54
C LEU A 35 6.71 -5.31 -13.38
N LYS A 36 5.43 -5.56 -13.09
CA LYS A 36 4.32 -4.71 -13.50
C LYS A 36 3.42 -4.43 -12.30
N VAL A 37 3.23 -3.15 -12.00
CA VAL A 37 2.51 -2.67 -10.82
C VAL A 37 1.37 -1.76 -11.24
N ARG A 38 0.20 -1.92 -10.64
CA ARG A 38 -0.97 -1.07 -10.88
C ARG A 38 -1.20 -0.09 -9.72
N PHE A 39 -1.68 1.10 -10.07
CA PHE A 39 -2.16 2.13 -9.16
C PHE A 39 -3.57 2.55 -9.60
N ASP A 40 -4.48 2.83 -8.65
CA ASP A 40 -5.85 3.24 -8.98
C ASP A 40 -6.43 4.32 -8.06
N ALA A 41 -7.41 5.06 -8.58
CA ALA A 41 -8.09 6.13 -7.86
C ALA A 41 -8.97 5.62 -6.70
N ARG A 42 -9.54 4.42 -6.84
CA ARG A 42 -10.42 3.78 -5.83
C ARG A 42 -9.68 3.56 -4.50
N LYS A 43 -8.37 3.37 -4.57
CA LYS A 43 -7.46 3.19 -3.43
C LYS A 43 -6.54 4.39 -3.23
N PHE A 44 -6.96 5.57 -3.70
CA PHE A 44 -6.22 6.83 -3.58
C PHE A 44 -4.78 6.76 -4.10
N TYR A 45 -4.59 6.05 -5.22
CA TYR A 45 -3.31 5.83 -5.90
C TYR A 45 -2.25 5.16 -5.04
N THR A 46 -2.67 4.29 -4.12
CA THR A 46 -1.80 3.27 -3.57
C THR A 46 -1.59 2.17 -4.61
N MET A 47 -0.44 1.49 -4.55
CA MET A 47 -0.22 0.26 -5.31
C MET A 47 -1.31 -0.76 -4.98
N ASN A 48 -1.85 -1.49 -5.95
CA ASN A 48 -2.95 -2.43 -5.69
C ASN A 48 -2.84 -3.79 -6.38
N ARG A 49 -1.91 -3.97 -7.33
CA ARG A 49 -1.66 -5.22 -8.07
C ARG A 49 -0.19 -5.33 -8.39
N ILE A 50 0.39 -6.53 -8.24
CA ILE A 50 1.80 -6.79 -8.52
C ILE A 50 1.92 -8.05 -9.37
N GLU A 51 2.52 -7.91 -10.53
CA GLU A 51 2.93 -9.01 -11.40
C GLU A 51 4.46 -9.08 -11.45
N TYR A 52 4.98 -10.30 -11.39
CA TYR A 52 6.42 -10.60 -11.55
C TYR A 52 6.56 -11.64 -12.66
N LYS A 53 7.38 -11.33 -13.69
CA LYS A 53 7.55 -12.17 -14.90
C LYS A 53 6.21 -12.60 -15.53
N GLY A 54 5.24 -11.69 -15.54
CA GLY A 54 3.90 -11.91 -16.10
C GLY A 54 2.98 -12.82 -15.25
N LYS A 55 3.38 -13.18 -14.02
CA LYS A 55 2.53 -13.91 -13.06
C LYS A 55 2.00 -12.97 -11.99
N LEU A 56 0.69 -13.06 -11.72
CA LEU A 56 0.04 -12.28 -10.67
C LEU A 56 0.44 -12.81 -9.29
N LEU A 57 1.18 -12.00 -8.53
CA LEU A 57 1.56 -12.33 -7.16
C LEU A 57 0.73 -11.52 -6.15
N GLY A 58 0.66 -10.19 -6.32
CA GLY A 58 -0.13 -9.29 -5.47
C GLY A 58 -1.53 -9.07 -6.07
N VAL A 59 -2.59 -9.45 -5.35
CA VAL A 59 -3.97 -9.45 -5.86
C VAL A 59 -4.71 -8.13 -5.61
N ASP A 60 -5.65 -7.79 -6.50
CA ASP A 60 -6.47 -6.57 -6.46
C ASP A 60 -7.97 -6.81 -6.25
N ASN A 61 -8.33 -7.86 -5.49
CA ASN A 61 -9.73 -8.22 -5.22
C ASN A 61 -10.40 -7.26 -4.21
N THR A 62 -11.75 -7.26 -4.15
CA THR A 62 -12.50 -6.52 -3.10
C THR A 62 -12.01 -6.91 -1.70
N GLY A 63 -11.73 -5.92 -0.85
CA GLY A 63 -11.14 -6.12 0.48
C GLY A 63 -9.62 -6.35 0.51
N SER A 64 -8.96 -6.33 -0.65
CA SER A 64 -7.50 -6.35 -0.78
C SER A 64 -6.99 -4.91 -0.80
N HIS A 65 -6.62 -4.42 0.39
CA HIS A 65 -6.05 -3.08 0.57
C HIS A 65 -4.55 -3.20 0.78
N TYR A 66 -3.81 -2.29 0.16
CA TYR A 66 -2.37 -2.10 0.34
C TYR A 66 -2.12 -0.88 1.23
N GLY A 67 -0.88 -0.40 1.35
CA GLY A 67 -0.58 0.92 1.92
C GLY A 67 -0.96 1.13 3.40
N THR A 68 -1.11 2.41 3.74
CA THR A 68 -1.28 2.87 5.13
C THR A 68 -2.74 2.98 5.54
N VAL A 69 -3.08 2.43 6.70
CA VAL A 69 -4.41 2.49 7.32
C VAL A 69 -4.27 2.75 8.82
N PHE A 70 -4.94 3.80 9.29
CA PHE A 70 -5.04 4.11 10.71
C PHE A 70 -6.27 3.45 11.33
N SER A 71 -6.11 2.98 12.57
CA SER A 71 -7.22 2.64 13.44
C SER A 71 -7.32 3.66 14.56
N PHE A 72 -8.47 4.30 14.68
CA PHE A 72 -8.80 5.19 15.79
C PHE A 72 -9.85 4.53 16.69
N SER A 73 -9.67 4.65 18.01
CA SER A 73 -10.62 4.10 18.98
C SER A 73 -12.01 4.69 18.75
N GLY A 74 -13.03 3.83 18.58
CA GLY A 74 -14.41 4.25 18.37
C GLY A 74 -14.78 4.69 16.95
N VAL A 75 -13.83 4.77 16.02
CA VAL A 75 -14.10 5.18 14.61
C VAL A 75 -13.90 4.02 13.64
N GLY A 76 -12.88 3.19 13.85
CA GLY A 76 -12.53 2.11 12.92
C GLY A 76 -11.36 2.49 12.01
N PHE A 77 -11.36 1.95 10.79
CA PHE A 77 -10.27 2.09 9.82
C PHE A 77 -10.45 3.30 8.90
N ILE A 78 -9.37 4.05 8.67
CA ILE A 78 -9.30 5.17 7.72
C ILE A 78 -7.99 5.06 6.93
N GLY A 79 -8.07 5.19 5.60
CA GLY A 79 -6.92 5.17 4.68
C GLY A 79 -6.98 4.05 3.63
N THR A 80 -6.17 4.18 2.58
CA THR A 80 -6.02 3.21 1.49
C THR A 80 -7.34 2.60 0.97
N GLY A 81 -8.30 3.48 0.67
CA GLY A 81 -9.58 3.08 0.09
C GLY A 81 -10.58 2.45 1.07
N HIS A 82 -10.31 2.48 2.38
CA HIS A 82 -11.35 2.39 3.38
C HIS A 82 -12.12 3.71 3.39
N ILE A 83 -13.39 3.64 3.02
CA ILE A 83 -14.31 4.79 2.91
C ILE A 83 -15.54 4.62 3.81
N GLU A 84 -15.58 3.55 4.60
CA GLU A 84 -16.73 3.17 5.42
C GLU A 84 -16.93 4.12 6.61
N ASN A 85 -15.85 4.76 7.08
CA ASN A 85 -15.87 5.62 8.27
C ASN A 85 -15.58 7.08 7.89
N GLU A 86 -14.38 7.36 7.38
CA GLU A 86 -13.96 8.69 6.93
C GLU A 86 -13.12 8.55 5.66
N LYS A 87 -13.17 9.56 4.78
CA LYS A 87 -12.40 9.57 3.54
C LYS A 87 -11.04 10.23 3.78
N GLU A 88 -9.97 9.56 3.35
CA GLU A 88 -8.65 10.15 3.29
C GLU A 88 -8.59 11.34 2.33
N ASN A 89 -7.92 12.42 2.74
CA ASN A 89 -7.81 13.64 1.95
C ASN A 89 -6.51 13.64 1.14
N LEU A 90 -6.56 13.15 -0.10
CA LEU A 90 -5.43 13.18 -1.02
C LEU A 90 -5.13 14.64 -1.45
N LYS A 91 -3.89 15.08 -1.25
CA LYS A 91 -3.43 16.45 -1.50
C LYS A 91 -2.64 16.59 -2.80
N SER A 92 -1.75 15.65 -3.07
CA SER A 92 -0.95 15.67 -4.29
C SER A 92 -0.50 14.28 -4.71
N LEU A 93 -0.21 14.15 -6.00
CA LEU A 93 0.37 12.97 -6.61
C LEU A 93 1.41 13.45 -7.63
N ASP A 94 2.68 13.16 -7.36
CA ASP A 94 3.80 13.49 -8.22
C ASP A 94 4.49 12.20 -8.64
N ALA A 95 4.85 12.09 -9.92
CA ALA A 95 5.55 10.92 -10.42
C ALA A 95 6.74 11.29 -11.30
N TRP A 96 7.72 10.40 -11.32
CA TRP A 96 8.91 10.47 -12.15
C TRP A 96 9.14 9.13 -12.84
N SER A 97 9.58 9.18 -14.08
CA SER A 97 10.08 8.03 -14.83
C SER A 97 11.49 8.35 -15.33
N ASN A 98 12.46 7.53 -14.94
CA ASN A 98 13.88 7.70 -15.27
C ASN A 98 14.38 9.12 -14.96
N GLY A 99 14.05 9.63 -13.77
CA GLY A 99 14.40 10.96 -13.29
C GLY A 99 13.61 12.14 -13.88
N LYS A 100 12.70 11.90 -14.85
CA LYS A 100 11.88 12.96 -15.46
C LYS A 100 10.47 12.97 -14.87
N LYS A 101 10.01 14.15 -14.42
CA LYS A 101 8.64 14.31 -13.92
C LYS A 101 7.63 14.03 -15.03
N ILE A 102 6.58 13.29 -14.70
CA ILE A 102 5.48 12.96 -15.63
C ILE A 102 4.18 13.61 -15.16
N ALA A 103 3.36 14.04 -16.12
CA ALA A 103 2.03 14.60 -15.86
C ALA A 103 1.01 13.45 -15.88
N LEU A 104 0.70 12.90 -14.70
CA LEU A 104 -0.22 11.76 -14.58
C LEU A 104 -1.63 12.09 -15.07
N GLU A 105 -2.07 13.35 -15.00
CA GLU A 105 -3.38 13.78 -15.48
C GLU A 105 -3.56 13.63 -17.00
N ASN A 106 -2.45 13.50 -17.75
CA ASN A 106 -2.46 13.37 -19.21
C ASN A 106 -2.50 11.91 -19.66
N LEU A 107 -2.38 10.96 -18.73
CA LEU A 107 -2.42 9.54 -19.04
C LEU A 107 -3.84 9.08 -19.37
N LYS A 108 -3.95 8.16 -20.31
CA LYS A 108 -5.19 7.43 -20.56
C LYS A 108 -5.44 6.42 -19.45
N ASN A 109 -6.70 6.03 -19.29
CA ASN A 109 -7.04 4.97 -18.36
C ASN A 109 -6.37 3.64 -18.75
N ASN A 110 -5.77 2.97 -17.77
CA ASN A 110 -4.95 1.77 -17.90
C ASN A 110 -3.69 1.94 -18.76
N GLU A 111 -3.24 3.18 -18.99
CA GLU A 111 -1.97 3.41 -19.68
C GLU A 111 -0.80 2.81 -18.89
N GLU A 112 0.18 2.29 -19.62
CA GLU A 112 1.37 1.65 -19.05
C GLU A 112 2.59 2.56 -19.23
N ILE A 113 3.18 2.95 -18.10
CA ILE A 113 4.42 3.69 -18.04
C ILE A 113 5.57 2.68 -18.01
N LYS A 114 6.40 2.67 -19.05
CA LYS A 114 7.63 1.87 -19.07
C LYS A 114 8.76 2.67 -18.45
N SER A 115 9.39 2.13 -17.41
CA SER A 115 10.41 2.83 -16.63
C SER A 115 11.40 1.85 -16.01
N THR A 116 12.69 2.17 -16.01
CA THR A 116 13.70 1.39 -15.28
C THR A 116 13.87 1.89 -13.85
N ASP A 117 13.49 3.15 -13.61
CA ASP A 117 13.46 3.81 -12.31
C ASP A 117 12.22 4.69 -12.22
N PHE A 118 11.16 4.15 -11.63
CA PHE A 118 9.91 4.85 -11.40
C PHE A 118 9.81 5.29 -9.95
N LYS A 119 9.30 6.52 -9.73
CA LYS A 119 8.98 7.04 -8.40
C LYS A 119 7.61 7.66 -8.40
N LEU A 120 6.79 7.33 -7.41
CA LEU A 120 5.52 7.97 -7.09
C LEU A 120 5.61 8.55 -5.68
N VAL A 121 5.32 9.84 -5.54
CA VAL A 121 5.16 10.51 -4.25
C VAL A 121 3.72 10.95 -4.12
N ARG A 122 3.08 10.49 -3.05
CA ARG A 122 1.69 10.72 -2.74
C ARG A 122 1.60 11.40 -1.39
N LYS A 123 0.92 12.55 -1.34
CA LYS A 123 0.69 13.28 -0.07
C LYS A 123 -0.78 13.30 0.25
N SER A 124 -1.12 12.98 1.49
CA SER A 124 -2.50 12.99 1.99
C SER A 124 -2.56 13.44 3.44
N GLU A 125 -3.78 13.57 3.96
CA GLU A 125 -4.04 13.88 5.36
C GLU A 125 -5.16 12.99 5.91
N ILE A 126 -4.97 12.50 7.14
CA ILE A 126 -5.98 11.80 7.93
C ILE A 126 -5.99 12.42 9.34
N LYS A 127 -7.09 13.08 9.71
CA LYS A 127 -7.33 13.62 11.06
C LYS A 127 -6.15 14.43 11.63
N GLY A 128 -5.56 15.33 10.82
CA GLY A 128 -4.42 16.15 11.24
C GLY A 128 -3.06 15.47 11.19
N ILE A 129 -2.98 14.21 10.71
CA ILE A 129 -1.72 13.53 10.38
C ILE A 129 -1.46 13.74 8.89
N GLU A 130 -0.40 14.46 8.55
CA GLU A 130 0.10 14.48 7.17
C GLU A 130 0.84 13.19 6.89
N ILE A 131 0.57 12.61 5.71
CA ILE A 131 1.13 11.34 5.28
C ILE A 131 1.80 11.58 3.93
N SER A 132 3.09 11.26 3.85
CA SER A 132 3.82 11.17 2.59
C SER A 132 4.15 9.71 2.33
N ASN A 133 3.67 9.18 1.21
CA ASN A 133 4.04 7.85 0.74
C ASN A 133 4.90 7.98 -0.49
N THR A 134 6.06 7.33 -0.47
CA THR A 134 6.92 7.19 -1.65
C THR A 134 6.96 5.73 -2.07
N ILE A 135 6.73 5.46 -3.35
CA ILE A 135 6.92 4.14 -3.95
C ILE A 135 7.95 4.28 -5.06
N GLU A 136 9.07 3.55 -4.96
CA GLU A 136 10.07 3.45 -6.02
C GLU A 136 10.09 2.02 -6.58
N ILE A 137 10.16 1.90 -7.90
CA ILE A 137 10.29 0.62 -8.60
C ILE A 137 11.55 0.69 -9.45
N LYS A 138 12.58 -0.06 -9.07
CA LYS A 138 13.87 -0.14 -9.75
C LYS A 138 14.53 -1.48 -9.47
N ASP A 139 15.30 -2.00 -10.42
CA ASP A 139 16.09 -3.23 -10.25
C ASP A 139 15.28 -4.46 -9.77
N ASN A 140 14.01 -4.58 -10.22
CA ASN A 140 13.07 -5.61 -9.78
C ASN A 140 12.77 -5.60 -8.26
N VAL A 141 12.91 -4.43 -7.63
CA VAL A 141 12.57 -4.19 -6.22
C VAL A 141 11.55 -3.06 -6.14
N ILE A 142 10.60 -3.22 -5.22
CA ILE A 142 9.68 -2.16 -4.82
C ILE A 142 10.15 -1.62 -3.47
N TYR A 143 10.48 -0.33 -3.41
CA TYR A 143 10.76 0.39 -2.17
C TYR A 143 9.54 1.20 -1.78
N GLU A 144 9.11 1.06 -0.55
CA GLU A 144 7.98 1.80 0.02
C GLU A 144 8.46 2.57 1.24
N GLU A 145 8.13 3.85 1.28
CA GLU A 145 8.40 4.74 2.39
C GLU A 145 7.09 5.41 2.82
N VAL A 146 6.91 5.50 4.14
CA VAL A 146 5.81 6.21 4.78
C VAL A 146 6.42 7.19 5.76
N GLU A 147 6.12 8.48 5.60
CA GLU A 147 6.40 9.51 6.59
C GLU A 147 5.10 10.05 7.17
N LEU A 148 5.02 10.08 8.50
CA LEU A 148 3.86 10.53 9.27
C LEU A 148 4.25 11.78 10.07
N SER A 149 3.50 12.87 9.88
CA SER A 149 3.75 14.16 10.51
C SER A 149 2.48 14.70 11.18
N PRO A 150 2.28 14.44 12.49
CA PRO A 150 1.13 14.93 13.24
C PRO A 150 1.18 16.45 13.46
N LYS A 151 0.10 17.15 13.14
CA LYS A 151 -0.08 18.60 13.41
C LYS A 151 -0.40 18.92 14.87
N GLU A 152 -0.84 17.90 15.61
CA GLU A 152 -1.15 17.93 17.03
C GLU A 152 -0.84 16.57 17.67
N ASP A 153 -0.97 16.48 18.99
CA ASP A 153 -0.84 15.20 19.69
C ASP A 153 -2.08 14.35 19.38
N ILE A 154 -1.90 13.23 18.67
CA ILE A 154 -3.01 12.40 18.17
C ILE A 154 -2.91 11.00 18.75
N LYS A 155 -3.94 10.59 19.50
CA LYS A 155 -4.06 9.23 20.01
C LYS A 155 -4.59 8.29 18.92
N ILE A 156 -3.87 7.19 18.69
CA ILE A 156 -4.27 6.14 17.74
C ILE A 156 -4.41 4.81 18.46
N ALA A 157 -5.27 3.92 17.93
CA ALA A 157 -5.32 2.54 18.41
C ALA A 157 -4.14 1.74 17.85
N PHE A 158 -3.83 1.92 16.57
CA PHE A 158 -2.63 1.45 15.87
C PHE A 158 -2.65 1.95 14.42
N VAL A 159 -1.55 1.73 13.70
CA VAL A 159 -1.47 1.94 12.24
C VAL A 159 -0.93 0.69 11.56
N TYR A 160 -1.53 0.29 10.44
CA TYR A 160 -0.90 -0.58 9.46
C TYR A 160 -0.19 0.30 8.45
N ASN A 161 1.14 0.25 8.40
CA ASN A 161 1.92 1.12 7.50
C ASN A 161 2.03 0.52 6.09
N PHE A 162 2.20 -0.80 6.04
CA PHE A 162 2.31 -1.58 4.82
C PHE A 162 1.40 -2.80 4.89
N MET A 163 0.77 -3.11 3.76
CA MET A 163 -0.10 -4.25 3.60
C MET A 163 0.08 -4.82 2.20
N HIS A 164 0.25 -6.14 2.10
CA HIS A 164 0.42 -6.80 0.80
C HIS A 164 -0.41 -8.08 0.76
N PRO A 165 -1.60 -8.04 0.14
CA PRO A 165 -2.39 -9.24 -0.14
C PRO A 165 -1.77 -10.01 -1.31
N TRP A 166 -1.13 -11.12 -1.00
CA TRP A 166 -0.60 -12.06 -2.00
C TRP A 166 -1.65 -13.08 -2.41
N THR A 167 -1.51 -13.61 -3.63
CA THR A 167 -2.33 -14.71 -4.15
C THR A 167 -2.36 -15.89 -3.19
N THR A 168 -3.48 -16.62 -3.16
CA THR A 168 -3.62 -17.84 -2.36
C THR A 168 -2.73 -18.98 -2.85
N GLU A 169 -2.18 -18.87 -4.07
CA GLU A 169 -1.14 -19.76 -4.60
C GLU A 169 0.19 -19.66 -3.84
N MET A 170 0.42 -18.58 -3.07
CA MET A 170 1.51 -18.53 -2.09
C MET A 170 1.17 -19.50 -0.97
N ASP A 171 1.78 -20.67 -0.99
CA ASP A 171 1.49 -21.79 -0.10
C ASP A 171 2.50 -21.89 1.06
N ARG A 172 3.65 -21.22 0.97
CA ARG A 172 4.70 -21.24 2.00
C ARG A 172 5.03 -19.85 2.52
N PHE A 173 5.51 -19.81 3.76
CA PHE A 173 6.05 -18.60 4.37
C PHE A 173 7.35 -18.89 5.13
N ALA A 174 8.20 -17.87 5.20
CA ALA A 174 9.31 -17.80 6.15
C ALA A 174 9.39 -16.38 6.70
N ALA A 175 9.88 -16.21 7.91
CA ALA A 175 10.15 -14.92 8.51
C ALA A 175 11.34 -15.02 9.45
N GLU A 176 12.12 -13.95 9.54
CA GLU A 176 13.15 -13.81 10.57
C GLU A 176 12.68 -12.79 11.59
N THR A 177 12.58 -13.20 12.84
CA THR A 177 12.23 -12.33 13.96
C THR A 177 13.40 -11.42 14.32
N SER A 178 13.12 -10.31 15.01
CA SER A 178 14.18 -9.35 15.39
C SER A 178 15.24 -9.93 16.35
N ASP A 179 14.97 -11.07 17.00
CA ASP A 179 15.93 -11.85 17.78
C ASP A 179 16.77 -12.83 16.94
N GLY A 180 16.64 -12.80 15.61
CA GLY A 180 17.40 -13.61 14.66
C GLY A 180 16.87 -15.04 14.46
N LYS A 181 15.74 -15.40 15.07
CA LYS A 181 15.13 -16.73 14.85
C LYS A 181 14.35 -16.77 13.54
N ARG A 182 14.38 -17.91 12.86
CA ARG A 182 13.54 -18.17 11.69
C ARG A 182 12.26 -18.90 12.09
N GLU A 183 11.14 -18.41 11.60
CA GLU A 183 9.84 -19.10 11.60
C GLU A 183 9.45 -19.41 10.16
N GLU A 184 9.03 -20.65 9.89
CA GLU A 184 8.65 -21.09 8.54
C GLU A 184 7.51 -22.08 8.58
N GLY A 185 6.79 -22.22 7.47
CA GLY A 185 5.69 -23.16 7.38
C GLY A 185 4.84 -23.00 6.12
N ILE A 186 3.65 -23.60 6.17
CA ILE A 186 2.68 -23.66 5.07
C ILE A 186 1.40 -22.93 5.47
N PHE A 187 0.76 -22.27 4.51
CA PHE A 187 -0.58 -21.71 4.68
C PHE A 187 -1.66 -22.76 4.45
N VAL A 188 -2.30 -23.26 5.52
CA VAL A 188 -3.31 -24.32 5.45
C VAL A 188 -4.75 -23.83 5.23
N GLY A 189 -5.00 -22.52 5.17
CA GLY A 189 -6.34 -22.01 4.84
C GLY A 189 -7.33 -21.87 5.98
N ASP A 190 -6.85 -21.78 7.22
CA ASP A 190 -7.70 -21.81 8.44
C ASP A 190 -8.11 -20.42 8.96
N GLY A 191 -7.80 -19.33 8.26
CA GLY A 191 -8.17 -17.98 8.71
C GLY A 191 -7.24 -17.39 9.78
N LYS A 192 -6.13 -18.06 10.18
CA LYS A 192 -5.30 -17.64 11.31
C LYS A 192 -4.05 -16.86 10.89
N PHE A 193 -3.46 -16.15 11.85
CA PHE A 193 -2.14 -15.57 11.67
C PHE A 193 -1.07 -16.64 11.88
N ARG A 194 -0.15 -16.76 10.91
CA ARG A 194 1.00 -17.68 10.99
C ARG A 194 2.17 -17.08 11.75
N VAL A 195 2.36 -15.78 11.59
CA VAL A 195 3.35 -14.98 12.32
C VAL A 195 2.64 -13.74 12.85
N ASN A 196 2.97 -13.34 14.08
CA ASN A 196 2.43 -12.17 14.75
C ASN A 196 3.46 -11.62 15.77
N LYS A 197 4.61 -11.18 15.27
CA LYS A 197 5.82 -10.85 16.05
C LYS A 197 6.64 -9.76 15.34
N ASP A 198 7.59 -9.17 16.07
CA ASP A 198 8.59 -8.28 15.48
C ASP A 198 9.58 -9.06 14.61
N PHE A 199 10.05 -8.46 13.51
CA PHE A 199 10.72 -9.15 12.41
C PHE A 199 11.73 -8.26 11.67
N ASN A 200 12.67 -8.88 10.97
CA ASN A 200 13.57 -8.22 10.02
C ASN A 200 13.07 -8.35 8.59
N TRP A 201 12.68 -9.56 8.18
CA TRP A 201 12.04 -9.84 6.90
C TRP A 201 10.98 -10.94 6.99
N ALA A 202 10.06 -10.96 6.03
CA ALA A 202 9.13 -12.05 5.80
C ALA A 202 9.04 -12.38 4.30
N ALA A 203 8.85 -13.65 3.99
CA ALA A 203 8.81 -14.18 2.65
C ALA A 203 7.55 -15.01 2.42
N PHE A 204 7.07 -14.96 1.18
CA PHE A 204 5.99 -15.78 0.67
C PHE A 204 6.52 -16.52 -0.57
N TYR A 205 6.16 -17.78 -0.71
CA TYR A 205 6.52 -18.57 -1.88
C TYR A 205 5.35 -19.40 -2.36
N SER A 206 5.28 -19.56 -3.68
CA SER A 206 4.32 -20.39 -4.37
C SER A 206 5.06 -21.51 -5.07
N ALA A 207 4.93 -22.75 -4.55
CA ALA A 207 5.44 -23.92 -5.25
C ALA A 207 4.81 -24.13 -6.64
N PRO A 208 3.49 -23.89 -6.85
CA PRO A 208 2.87 -23.96 -8.17
C PRO A 208 3.46 -22.96 -9.18
N LEU A 209 3.69 -21.71 -8.77
CA LEU A 209 4.22 -20.67 -9.65
C LEU A 209 5.74 -20.69 -9.76
N LYS A 210 6.44 -21.38 -8.85
CA LYS A 210 7.90 -21.37 -8.70
C LYS A 210 8.46 -19.97 -8.46
N MET A 211 7.67 -19.14 -7.78
CA MET A 211 7.97 -17.73 -7.55
C MET A 211 7.68 -17.36 -6.10
N GLY A 212 8.43 -16.38 -5.61
CA GLY A 212 8.23 -15.85 -4.28
C GLY A 212 8.63 -14.39 -4.17
N THR A 213 8.37 -13.85 -3.00
CA THR A 213 8.69 -12.47 -2.63
C THR A 213 9.24 -12.41 -1.22
N VAL A 214 10.14 -11.45 -0.98
CA VAL A 214 10.69 -11.14 0.34
C VAL A 214 10.45 -9.67 0.63
N LEU A 215 9.77 -9.40 1.74
CA LEU A 215 9.57 -8.07 2.29
C LEU A 215 10.52 -7.88 3.46
N ARG A 216 11.38 -6.87 3.41
CA ARG A 216 12.38 -6.57 4.44
C ARG A 216 12.18 -5.15 4.97
N ARG A 217 12.15 -5.03 6.30
CA ARG A 217 12.13 -3.74 6.98
C ARG A 217 13.51 -3.08 6.84
N ILE A 218 13.52 -1.82 6.41
CA ILE A 218 14.73 -1.00 6.27
C ILE A 218 14.81 0.01 7.40
N GLU A 219 13.71 0.70 7.67
CA GLU A 219 13.64 1.72 8.71
C GLU A 219 12.30 1.62 9.43
N ASN A 220 12.31 1.93 10.72
CA ASN A 220 11.11 2.12 11.52
C ASN A 220 11.40 3.03 12.72
N SER A 221 11.00 4.29 12.64
CA SER A 221 11.04 5.24 13.76
C SER A 221 9.69 5.45 14.43
N SER A 222 8.67 4.65 14.10
CA SER A 222 7.35 4.76 14.75
C SER A 222 7.43 4.49 16.26
N PRO A 223 6.58 5.15 17.07
CA PRO A 223 6.56 4.93 18.51
C PRO A 223 5.99 3.56 18.86
N GLY A 224 6.35 3.07 20.05
CA GLY A 224 5.85 1.82 20.58
C GLY A 224 6.39 0.58 19.86
N LYS A 225 5.70 -0.55 20.04
CA LYS A 225 6.06 -1.82 19.38
C LYS A 225 5.55 -1.85 17.94
N SER A 226 6.34 -2.46 17.06
CA SER A 226 5.91 -2.83 15.72
C SER A 226 6.02 -4.34 15.51
N ILE A 227 5.12 -4.89 14.71
CA ILE A 227 5.02 -6.32 14.43
C ILE A 227 4.65 -6.55 12.98
N ILE A 228 5.11 -7.67 12.43
CA ILE A 228 4.49 -8.26 11.25
C ILE A 228 3.34 -9.14 11.67
N MET A 229 2.36 -9.22 10.77
CA MET A 229 1.37 -10.27 10.79
C MET A 229 1.27 -10.93 9.41
N LEU A 230 1.33 -12.26 9.35
CA LEU A 230 1.08 -13.02 8.13
C LEU A 230 -0.27 -13.73 8.25
N TRP A 231 -1.28 -13.19 7.58
CA TRP A 231 -2.65 -13.68 7.66
C TRP A 231 -2.94 -14.70 6.57
N ASP A 232 -3.30 -15.90 6.98
CA ASP A 232 -3.87 -16.94 6.14
C ASP A 232 -5.38 -16.69 5.93
N LYS A 233 -5.80 -16.14 4.77
CA LYS A 233 -7.22 -15.77 4.56
C LYS A 233 -7.77 -16.18 3.19
N PRO A 234 -7.93 -17.48 2.91
CA PRO A 234 -8.64 -17.93 1.71
C PRO A 234 -10.14 -17.59 1.78
N PRO A 235 -10.82 -17.51 0.63
CA PRO A 235 -10.26 -17.59 -0.73
C PRO A 235 -9.61 -16.27 -1.17
N SER A 236 -9.52 -15.26 -0.29
CA SER A 236 -9.15 -13.90 -0.68
C SER A 236 -7.65 -13.73 -0.96
N TYR A 237 -6.78 -14.10 -0.02
CA TYR A 237 -5.33 -13.83 -0.09
C TYR A 237 -4.55 -14.52 1.04
N ARG A 238 -3.21 -14.47 0.95
CA ARG A 238 -2.31 -14.52 2.11
C ARG A 238 -1.70 -13.15 2.30
N LYS A 239 -1.90 -12.52 3.46
CA LYS A 239 -1.63 -11.09 3.58
C LYS A 239 -0.54 -10.78 4.59
N PHE A 240 0.42 -9.99 4.14
CA PHE A 240 1.37 -9.30 4.98
C PHE A 240 0.74 -8.05 5.59
N TYR A 241 1.01 -7.82 6.87
CA TYR A 241 0.74 -6.56 7.56
C TYR A 241 1.99 -6.13 8.31
N PHE A 242 2.35 -4.86 8.19
CA PHE A 242 3.24 -4.21 9.15
C PHE A 242 2.45 -3.27 10.04
N LYS A 243 2.24 -3.67 11.29
CA LYS A 243 1.48 -2.93 12.31
C LYS A 243 2.45 -2.22 13.25
N SER A 244 2.15 -0.98 13.62
CA SER A 244 2.94 -0.22 14.61
C SER A 244 2.07 0.63 15.52
N SER A 245 2.72 1.24 16.52
CA SER A 245 2.15 2.26 17.40
C SER A 245 0.86 1.83 18.13
N PRO A 246 0.78 0.63 18.74
CA PRO A 246 -0.42 0.18 19.43
C PRO A 246 -0.71 1.04 20.66
N ASN A 247 -1.87 1.70 20.67
CA ASN A 247 -2.35 2.60 21.72
C ASN A 247 -1.42 3.79 22.03
N GLU A 248 -0.61 4.21 21.06
CA GLU A 248 0.32 5.31 21.20
C GLU A 248 -0.32 6.67 20.94
N THR A 249 0.38 7.73 21.37
CA THR A 249 0.13 9.11 20.94
C THR A 249 1.22 9.54 19.99
N LEU A 250 0.84 9.81 18.74
CA LEU A 250 1.74 10.45 17.79
C LEU A 250 1.91 11.92 18.20
N LYS A 251 3.16 12.35 18.39
CA LYS A 251 3.47 13.64 18.98
C LYS A 251 3.51 14.75 17.93
N LYS A 252 2.96 15.91 18.29
CA LYS A 252 3.02 17.11 17.47
C LYS A 252 4.48 17.42 17.09
N GLY A 253 4.71 17.66 15.81
CA GLY A 253 6.02 18.06 15.29
C GLY A 253 7.05 16.94 15.21
N ALA A 254 6.71 15.71 15.60
CA ALA A 254 7.51 14.54 15.28
C ALA A 254 7.34 14.16 13.80
N VAL A 255 8.36 13.52 13.23
CA VAL A 255 8.29 12.85 11.94
C VAL A 255 8.60 11.39 12.18
N TYR A 256 7.67 10.51 11.83
CA TYR A 256 7.86 9.07 11.92
C TYR A 256 8.02 8.50 10.51
N LYS A 257 9.15 7.87 10.27
CA LYS A 257 9.56 7.30 9.00
C LYS A 257 9.62 5.78 9.08
N LEU A 258 9.01 5.12 8.11
CA LEU A 258 9.05 3.67 7.96
C LEU A 258 9.37 3.32 6.51
N CYS A 259 10.27 2.36 6.32
CA CYS A 259 10.72 1.93 5.00
C CYS A 259 10.67 0.42 4.88
N LEU A 260 10.14 -0.07 3.76
CA LEU A 260 10.07 -1.47 3.39
C LEU A 260 10.65 -1.65 2.00
N LYS A 261 11.39 -2.73 1.78
CA LYS A 261 11.74 -3.20 0.43
C LYS A 261 11.10 -4.54 0.15
N THR A 262 10.61 -4.72 -1.07
CA THR A 262 10.00 -5.95 -1.55
C THR A 262 10.76 -6.44 -2.77
N GLY A 263 11.48 -7.55 -2.60
CA GLY A 263 12.18 -8.26 -3.68
C GLY A 263 11.39 -9.48 -4.15
N PHE A 264 11.74 -9.97 -5.34
CA PHE A 264 11.07 -11.10 -5.99
C PHE A 264 12.10 -12.11 -6.49
N PHE A 265 11.71 -13.38 -6.53
CA PHE A 265 12.58 -14.46 -6.99
C PHE A 265 11.80 -15.56 -7.68
N GLU A 266 12.51 -16.31 -8.52
CA GLU A 266 12.06 -17.54 -9.19
C GLU A 266 13.05 -18.65 -8.85
N CYS A 267 12.56 -19.81 -8.43
CA CYS A 267 13.40 -20.95 -8.04
C CYS A 267 12.59 -22.25 -8.01
N GLN A 268 13.25 -23.40 -7.90
CA GLN A 268 12.55 -24.65 -7.63
C GLN A 268 12.08 -24.74 -6.17
N PRO A 269 11.03 -25.53 -5.85
CA PRO A 269 10.48 -25.67 -4.50
C PRO A 269 11.46 -26.14 -3.42
N GLU A 270 12.55 -26.80 -3.80
CA GLU A 270 13.60 -27.26 -2.89
C GLU A 270 14.65 -26.18 -2.59
N GLU A 271 14.73 -25.13 -3.39
CA GLU A 271 15.75 -24.06 -3.27
C GLU A 271 15.21 -22.78 -2.63
N TRP A 272 13.91 -22.69 -2.40
CA TRP A 272 13.23 -21.44 -2.12
C TRP A 272 13.74 -20.70 -0.87
N LEU A 273 14.11 -21.41 0.19
CA LEU A 273 14.71 -20.78 1.38
C LEU A 273 16.08 -20.16 1.08
N SER A 274 16.90 -20.80 0.24
CA SER A 274 18.16 -20.21 -0.22
C SER A 274 17.93 -18.99 -1.11
N ALA A 275 16.89 -19.02 -1.95
CA ALA A 275 16.49 -17.86 -2.74
C ALA A 275 16.01 -16.69 -1.88
N VAL A 276 15.30 -16.98 -0.78
CA VAL A 276 14.90 -15.98 0.21
C VAL A 276 16.12 -15.30 0.82
N GLU A 277 17.13 -16.06 1.26
CA GLU A 277 18.35 -15.46 1.84
C GLU A 277 19.09 -14.56 0.85
N LYS A 278 19.26 -15.01 -0.39
CA LYS A 278 19.89 -14.20 -1.45
C LYS A 278 19.11 -12.91 -1.74
N THR A 279 17.78 -12.98 -1.69
CA THR A 279 16.90 -11.83 -1.97
C THR A 279 16.83 -10.88 -0.77
N ALA A 280 16.83 -11.42 0.45
CA ALA A 280 16.78 -10.64 1.68
C ALA A 280 18.06 -9.82 1.92
N VAL A 281 19.22 -10.37 1.53
CA VAL A 281 20.56 -9.80 1.81
C VAL A 281 20.97 -8.70 0.83
N LYS A 282 20.42 -8.66 -0.39
CA LYS A 282 20.75 -7.58 -1.35
C LYS A 282 20.33 -6.23 -0.79
N GLU A 283 21.31 -5.43 -0.35
CA GLU A 283 21.17 -4.03 0.05
C GLU A 283 20.86 -3.15 -1.15
#